data_AF-A0A0Q7CRD5-F1
#
_entry.id   AF-A0A0Q7CRD5-F1
#
_cell.length_a   1.000
_cell.length_b   1.000
_cell.length_c   1.000
_cell.angle_alpha   90.00
_cell.angle_beta   90.00
_cell.angle_gamma   90.00
#
_symmetry.space_group_name_H-M   'P 1'
#
loop_
_entity.id
_entity.type
_entity.pdbx_description
1 polymer ?
#
loop_
_entity_poly.entity_id
_entity_poly.type
_entity_poly.pdbx_seq_one_letter_code
_entity_poly.pdbx_strand_id
1 'polypeptide(L)'
;MRILRILAARMCGIALLFTFAAAHAACPPSALASLEKPGMGVRNGIDRGVLWRIERDGRSSWLYGTIHVGRGDWVRPGPAIQKALAQSDVLALELDLHDEATARTMGQPADPALLARMLSGERARRLERQNTEACVPPGALSKLQPILQVTALAGLAGRADGLYPEFGVDETLAVSARNSNKPIVALESAAEQLKVLTGGTETEETEQVDAALDELESGKLRGQLKELADVWARSDAAKLARYPEWCDCLKTPAEQRLMKRLLDDRNPNLADGIERLHFGGKGVFAAVGALHMIGPQGLPTLMAARGFTVTPVLTDAQAQTAVPMPALAAPSPAPKAVRGGRAAKGQRGQKGAPAAAAKGGRSAKAAPAAKGGKAPAKGKVRR
;
A
#
# COMPACT_ATOMS: atom_id res chain seq x y z
N MET A 1 25.65 -83.51 34.39
CA MET A 1 24.44 -83.17 33.61
C MET A 1 24.35 -81.65 33.52
N ARG A 2 24.42 -81.10 32.29
CA ARG A 2 23.68 -79.92 31.77
C ARG A 2 23.70 -78.62 32.63
N ILE A 3 23.95 -77.39 32.15
CA ILE A 3 23.78 -76.74 30.84
C ILE A 3 24.11 -75.21 31.00
N LEU A 4 24.68 -74.59 29.95
CA LEU A 4 24.57 -73.19 29.45
C LEU A 4 24.89 -71.96 30.35
N ARG A 5 25.89 -71.13 29.97
CA ARG A 5 25.84 -69.86 29.17
C ARG A 5 25.79 -68.61 30.09
N ILE A 6 26.39 -67.44 29.84
CA ILE A 6 27.19 -66.84 28.76
C ILE A 6 27.89 -65.59 29.36
N LEU A 7 29.06 -65.23 28.82
CA LEU A 7 29.79 -63.96 29.03
C LEU A 7 28.91 -62.72 28.80
N ALA A 8 29.09 -61.69 29.64
CA ALA A 8 28.76 -60.31 29.29
C ALA A 8 29.95 -59.39 29.59
N ALA A 9 30.59 -58.96 28.50
CA ALA A 9 31.71 -58.04 28.47
C ALA A 9 31.27 -56.62 28.86
N ARG A 10 32.12 -55.94 29.66
CA ARG A 10 31.98 -54.52 29.99
C ARG A 10 32.52 -53.66 28.85
N MET A 11 31.63 -53.05 28.07
CA MET A 11 31.92 -51.84 27.31
C MET A 11 31.02 -50.72 27.84
N CYS A 12 31.60 -49.81 28.61
CA CYS A 12 30.94 -48.58 29.03
C CYS A 12 31.09 -47.59 27.88
N GLY A 13 30.06 -47.50 27.03
CA GLY A 13 29.98 -46.52 25.95
C GLY A 13 29.66 -45.14 26.51
N ILE A 14 30.48 -44.16 26.15
CA ILE A 14 30.24 -42.74 26.37
C ILE A 14 29.00 -42.35 25.57
N ALA A 15 27.86 -42.15 26.25
CA ALA A 15 26.66 -41.61 25.65
C ALA A 15 26.85 -40.11 25.42
N LEU A 16 27.18 -39.73 24.18
CA LEU A 16 27.04 -38.36 23.70
C LEU A 16 25.56 -38.00 23.68
N LEU A 17 25.11 -37.29 24.71
CA LEU A 17 23.84 -36.58 24.73
C LEU A 17 23.91 -35.45 23.69
N PHE A 18 23.54 -35.74 22.45
CA PHE A 18 23.18 -34.71 21.50
C PHE A 18 21.85 -34.12 21.97
N THR A 19 21.92 -33.03 22.74
CA THR A 19 20.79 -32.12 22.91
C THR A 19 20.49 -31.56 21.52
N PHE A 20 19.49 -32.12 20.85
CA PHE A 20 18.83 -31.47 19.73
C PHE A 20 18.14 -30.22 20.29
N ALA A 21 18.90 -29.12 20.39
CA ALA A 21 18.27 -27.80 20.42
C ALA A 21 17.47 -27.73 19.12
N ALA A 22 16.14 -27.64 19.21
CA ALA A 22 15.30 -27.37 18.06
C ALA A 22 15.89 -26.13 17.40
N ALA A 23 16.45 -26.31 16.20
CA ALA A 23 16.94 -25.20 15.40
C ALA A 23 15.72 -24.32 15.16
N HIS A 24 15.66 -23.18 15.85
CA HIS A 24 14.73 -22.13 15.47
C HIS A 24 15.04 -21.87 14.00
N ALA A 25 14.04 -22.03 13.12
CA ALA A 25 14.22 -21.72 11.72
C ALA A 25 14.81 -20.32 11.65
N ALA A 26 15.97 -20.18 10.97
CA ALA A 26 16.61 -18.88 10.84
C ALA A 26 15.61 -17.92 10.21
N CYS A 27 15.39 -16.77 10.86
CA CYS A 27 14.48 -15.75 10.35
C CYS A 27 14.83 -15.41 8.90
N PRO A 28 13.83 -15.20 8.01
CA PRO A 28 14.09 -14.67 6.69
C PRO A 28 14.92 -13.37 6.78
N PRO A 29 15.84 -13.11 5.84
CA PRO A 29 16.60 -11.87 5.84
C PRO A 29 15.65 -10.67 5.86
N SER A 30 16.06 -9.55 6.47
CA SER A 30 15.28 -8.31 6.39
C SER A 30 15.16 -7.84 4.94
N ALA A 31 14.15 -7.02 4.65
CA ALA A 31 13.99 -6.39 3.33
C ALA A 31 15.30 -5.69 2.89
N LEU A 32 15.93 -4.93 3.80
CA LEU A 32 17.22 -4.27 3.55
C LEU A 32 18.34 -5.25 3.22
N ALA A 33 18.41 -6.38 3.92
CA ALA A 33 19.42 -7.42 3.65
C ALA A 33 19.14 -8.19 2.35
N SER A 34 17.88 -8.19 1.89
CA SER A 34 17.48 -8.79 0.62
C SER A 34 17.75 -7.90 -0.59
N LEU A 35 18.06 -6.62 -0.38
CA LEU A 35 18.57 -5.76 -1.44
C LEU A 35 19.92 -6.30 -1.88
N GLU A 36 20.02 -6.75 -3.13
CA GLU A 36 21.30 -7.07 -3.72
C GLU A 36 22.22 -5.84 -3.66
N LYS A 37 23.52 -6.05 -3.42
CA LYS A 37 24.51 -4.98 -3.53
C LYS A 37 24.35 -4.36 -4.93
N PRO A 38 24.39 -3.02 -5.08
CA PRO A 38 24.17 -2.36 -6.38
C PRO A 38 25.13 -2.89 -7.44
N GLY A 39 24.69 -3.91 -8.19
CA GLY A 39 25.29 -4.35 -9.43
C GLY A 39 24.81 -3.42 -10.54
N MET A 40 25.67 -3.11 -11.49
CA MET A 40 25.31 -2.35 -12.70
C MET A 40 24.33 -3.18 -13.56
N GLY A 41 23.04 -3.14 -13.26
CA GLY A 41 21.99 -3.79 -14.03
C GLY A 41 20.74 -3.89 -13.17
N VAL A 42 19.83 -2.92 -13.16
CA VAL A 42 19.12 -2.46 -14.35
C VAL A 42 18.99 -0.94 -14.30
N ARG A 43 19.49 -0.24 -15.33
CA ARG A 43 19.30 1.23 -15.44
C ARG A 43 17.81 1.58 -15.57
N ASN A 44 16.98 0.67 -16.07
CA ASN A 44 15.54 0.83 -16.28
C ASN A 44 14.76 -0.24 -15.50
N GLY A 45 13.65 0.10 -14.84
CA GLY A 45 12.79 -0.93 -14.22
C GLY A 45 12.11 -1.82 -15.28
N ILE A 46 11.41 -2.86 -14.83
CA ILE A 46 10.57 -3.73 -15.69
C ILE A 46 9.10 -3.35 -15.45
N ASP A 47 8.32 -3.25 -16.51
CA ASP A 47 6.87 -3.02 -16.40
C ASP A 47 6.21 -4.26 -15.78
N ARG A 48 5.46 -4.05 -14.70
CA ARG A 48 4.79 -5.08 -13.91
C ARG A 48 3.44 -4.58 -13.44
N GLY A 49 2.57 -5.49 -13.03
CA GLY A 49 1.20 -5.19 -12.66
C GLY A 49 0.34 -4.94 -13.88
N VAL A 50 -0.86 -4.41 -13.65
CA VAL A 50 -1.85 -4.22 -14.71
C VAL A 50 -2.22 -2.74 -14.83
N LEU A 51 -2.22 -2.20 -16.05
CA LEU A 51 -2.40 -0.77 -16.30
C LEU A 51 -3.46 -0.53 -17.39
N TRP A 52 -4.38 0.38 -17.09
CA TRP A 52 -5.33 0.94 -18.06
C TRP A 52 -5.20 2.45 -18.10
N ARG A 53 -5.36 3.01 -19.30
CA ARG A 53 -5.65 4.43 -19.49
C ARG A 53 -7.17 4.62 -19.47
N ILE A 54 -7.63 5.63 -18.75
CA ILE A 54 -9.02 6.07 -18.78
C ILE A 54 -9.09 7.51 -19.29
N GLU A 55 -10.04 7.80 -20.17
CA GLU A 55 -10.14 9.11 -20.80
C GLU A 55 -11.58 9.60 -20.84
N ARG A 56 -11.77 10.88 -20.49
CA ARG A 56 -13.05 11.57 -20.58
C ARG A 56 -12.81 13.07 -20.70
N ASP A 57 -13.66 13.77 -21.46
CA ASP A 57 -13.61 15.22 -21.65
C ASP A 57 -12.22 15.77 -22.03
N GLY A 58 -11.49 15.02 -22.87
CA GLY A 58 -10.16 15.38 -23.35
C GLY A 58 -9.03 15.24 -22.31
N ARG A 59 -9.31 14.66 -21.13
CA ARG A 59 -8.33 14.40 -20.08
C ARG A 59 -8.06 12.92 -19.93
N SER A 60 -6.81 12.57 -19.71
CA SER A 60 -6.41 11.19 -19.42
C SER A 60 -6.12 11.00 -17.93
N SER A 61 -6.39 9.81 -17.44
CA SER A 61 -6.01 9.30 -16.12
C SER A 61 -5.68 7.81 -16.25
N TRP A 62 -5.20 7.19 -15.18
CA TRP A 62 -4.65 5.84 -15.20
C TRP A 62 -5.21 5.03 -14.04
N LEU A 63 -5.55 3.78 -14.31
CA LEU A 63 -5.87 2.77 -13.30
C LEU A 63 -4.72 1.76 -13.26
N TYR A 64 -4.05 1.64 -12.13
CA TYR A 64 -2.91 0.76 -11.94
C TYR A 64 -3.17 -0.22 -10.79
N GLY A 65 -3.14 -1.52 -11.12
CA GLY A 65 -3.27 -2.60 -10.15
C GLY A 65 -1.98 -2.80 -9.36
N THR A 66 -1.97 -2.48 -8.06
CA THR A 66 -0.81 -2.69 -7.17
C THR A 66 -0.87 -4.04 -6.44
N ILE A 67 0.22 -4.39 -5.75
CA ILE A 67 0.27 -5.47 -4.78
C ILE A 67 1.02 -4.97 -3.53
N HIS A 68 0.55 -5.33 -2.34
CA HIS A 68 1.07 -4.81 -1.06
C HIS A 68 2.42 -5.40 -0.62
N VAL A 69 2.97 -6.35 -1.38
CA VAL A 69 4.30 -6.93 -1.15
C VAL A 69 5.11 -6.87 -2.43
N GLY A 70 6.42 -6.81 -2.33
CA GLY A 70 7.27 -6.86 -3.51
C GLY A 70 8.67 -7.37 -3.25
N ARG A 71 9.48 -7.35 -4.30
CA ARG A 71 10.90 -7.74 -4.28
C ARG A 71 11.78 -6.51 -4.41
N GLY A 72 13.05 -6.61 -4.00
CA GLY A 72 13.99 -5.48 -4.08
C GLY A 72 14.13 -4.91 -5.51
N ASP A 73 14.04 -5.75 -6.54
CA ASP A 73 14.11 -5.35 -7.94
C ASP A 73 12.79 -4.75 -8.49
N TRP A 74 11.72 -4.71 -7.68
CA TRP A 74 10.42 -4.12 -8.04
C TRP A 74 10.29 -2.66 -7.61
N VAL A 75 11.17 -2.20 -6.71
CA VAL A 75 11.14 -0.84 -6.13
C VAL A 75 11.24 0.25 -7.20
N ARG A 76 11.87 -0.04 -8.35
CA ARG A 76 11.87 0.85 -9.51
C ARG A 76 10.80 0.39 -10.51
N PRO A 77 9.71 1.16 -10.71
CA PRO A 77 8.70 0.84 -11.71
C PRO A 77 9.26 0.81 -13.13
N GLY A 78 8.59 0.11 -14.03
CA GLY A 78 8.96 0.08 -15.44
C GLY A 78 8.64 1.36 -16.23
N PRO A 79 9.07 1.39 -17.51
CA PRO A 79 8.86 2.51 -18.43
C PRO A 79 7.43 3.04 -18.51
N ALA A 80 6.46 2.14 -18.71
CA ALA A 80 5.07 2.50 -18.92
C ALA A 80 4.47 3.10 -17.65
N ILE A 81 4.80 2.49 -16.49
CA ILE A 81 4.34 2.97 -15.19
C ILE A 81 4.95 4.35 -14.88
N GLN A 82 6.26 4.52 -15.08
CA GLN A 82 6.93 5.81 -14.88
C GLN A 82 6.34 6.90 -15.77
N LYS A 83 6.10 6.59 -17.05
CA LYS A 83 5.49 7.54 -18.00
C LYS A 83 4.07 7.94 -17.57
N ALA A 84 3.24 6.96 -17.22
CA ALA A 84 1.87 7.21 -16.77
C ALA A 84 1.85 8.05 -15.48
N LEU A 85 2.71 7.73 -14.49
CA LEU A 85 2.83 8.49 -13.26
C LEU A 85 3.31 9.93 -13.51
N ALA A 86 4.26 10.12 -14.42
CA ALA A 86 4.77 11.44 -14.80
C ALA A 86 3.72 12.30 -15.53
N GLN A 87 2.83 11.69 -16.30
CA GLN A 87 1.73 12.35 -17.00
C GLN A 87 0.56 12.74 -16.08
N SER A 88 0.52 12.21 -14.87
CA SER A 88 -0.53 12.50 -13.89
C SER A 88 -0.15 13.64 -12.95
N ASP A 89 -1.15 14.43 -12.53
CA ASP A 89 -1.01 15.50 -11.56
C ASP A 89 -0.95 14.97 -10.12
N VAL A 90 -1.63 13.85 -9.85
CA VAL A 90 -1.82 13.29 -8.50
C VAL A 90 -1.67 11.78 -8.51
N LEU A 91 -1.07 11.23 -7.45
CA LEU A 91 -1.13 9.81 -7.11
C LEU A 91 -2.33 9.59 -6.19
N ALA A 92 -3.30 8.78 -6.62
CA ALA A 92 -4.41 8.38 -5.78
C ALA A 92 -4.20 6.94 -5.29
N LEU A 93 -4.21 6.72 -3.98
CA LEU A 93 -4.05 5.41 -3.35
C LEU A 93 -5.35 5.03 -2.63
N GLU A 94 -5.54 3.76 -2.28
CA GLU A 94 -6.62 3.37 -1.35
C GLU A 94 -6.46 4.14 -0.04
N LEU A 95 -5.29 3.99 0.58
CA LEU A 95 -4.83 4.74 1.73
C LEU A 95 -3.37 5.17 1.53
N ASP A 96 -2.98 6.20 2.28
CA ASP A 96 -1.59 6.61 2.42
C ASP A 96 -1.16 6.34 3.86
N LEU A 97 -0.49 5.22 4.12
CA LEU A 97 -0.09 4.81 5.48
C LEU A 97 0.90 5.79 6.15
N HIS A 98 1.51 6.68 5.37
CA HIS A 98 2.40 7.74 5.87
C HIS A 98 1.70 9.09 6.09
N ASP A 99 0.41 9.19 5.74
CA ASP A 99 -0.42 10.31 6.18
C ASP A 99 -0.66 10.21 7.69
N GLU A 100 -0.54 11.34 8.40
CA GLU A 100 -0.60 11.35 9.87
C GLU A 100 -1.97 10.87 10.39
N ALA A 101 -3.07 11.27 9.75
CA ALA A 101 -4.40 10.88 10.18
C ALA A 101 -4.66 9.39 9.92
N THR A 102 -4.18 8.89 8.79
CA THR A 102 -4.23 7.47 8.43
C THR A 102 -3.42 6.63 9.41
N ALA A 103 -2.15 6.98 9.63
CA ALA A 103 -1.25 6.29 10.55
C ALA A 103 -1.79 6.27 11.98
N ARG A 104 -2.35 7.40 12.44
CA ARG A 104 -2.97 7.50 13.77
C ARG A 104 -4.17 6.57 13.91
N THR A 105 -5.01 6.46 12.88
CA THR A 105 -6.21 5.61 12.91
C THR A 105 -5.84 4.13 12.87
N MET A 106 -4.95 3.73 11.95
CA MET A 106 -4.50 2.34 11.82
C MET A 106 -3.64 1.87 13.00
N GLY A 107 -2.86 2.78 13.60
CA GLY A 107 -2.04 2.53 14.78
C GLY A 107 -2.76 2.73 16.11
N GLN A 108 -4.05 3.08 16.10
CA GLN A 108 -4.80 3.29 17.34
C GLN A 108 -4.86 2.00 18.15
N PRO A 109 -4.42 2.01 19.42
CA PRO A 109 -4.51 0.83 20.27
C PRO A 109 -5.95 0.31 20.38
N ALA A 110 -6.13 -1.00 20.27
CA ALA A 110 -7.40 -1.65 20.51
C ALA A 110 -7.83 -1.53 21.97
N ASP A 111 -9.14 -1.63 22.20
CA ASP A 111 -9.68 -1.73 23.55
C ASP A 111 -9.07 -2.98 24.25
N PRO A 112 -8.39 -2.82 25.40
CA PRO A 112 -7.84 -3.95 26.13
C PRO A 112 -8.89 -5.02 26.47
N ALA A 113 -10.15 -4.61 26.72
CA ALA A 113 -11.23 -5.56 26.97
C ALA A 113 -11.60 -6.37 25.72
N LEU A 114 -11.57 -5.74 24.53
CA LEU A 114 -11.76 -6.44 23.25
C LEU A 114 -10.64 -7.45 23.03
N LEU A 115 -9.37 -7.02 23.18
CA LEU A 115 -8.21 -7.90 23.06
C LEU A 115 -8.30 -9.09 24.03
N ALA A 116 -8.66 -8.85 25.29
CA ALA A 116 -8.79 -9.90 26.29
C ALA A 116 -9.92 -10.90 26.01
N ARG A 117 -10.99 -10.48 25.32
CA ARG A 117 -12.06 -11.40 24.88
C ARG A 117 -11.64 -12.18 23.64
N MET A 118 -11.26 -11.46 22.58
CA MET A 118 -10.99 -12.04 21.27
C MET A 118 -9.67 -12.81 21.25
N LEU A 119 -8.57 -12.24 21.72
CA LEU A 119 -7.24 -12.85 21.67
C LEU A 119 -6.92 -13.53 23.01
N SER A 120 -7.69 -14.57 23.34
CA SER A 120 -7.53 -15.35 24.57
C SER A 120 -7.36 -16.84 24.30
N GLY A 121 -6.99 -17.60 25.34
CA GLY A 121 -6.93 -19.06 25.28
C GLY A 121 -6.02 -19.59 24.17
N GLU A 122 -6.54 -20.49 23.33
CA GLU A 122 -5.78 -21.05 22.21
C GLU A 122 -5.49 -20.00 21.13
N ARG A 123 -6.39 -19.06 20.86
CA ARG A 123 -6.19 -18.04 19.82
C ARG A 123 -4.98 -17.15 20.11
N ALA A 124 -4.81 -16.75 21.37
CA ALA A 124 -3.62 -16.03 21.82
C ALA A 124 -2.33 -16.84 21.59
N ARG A 125 -2.36 -18.14 21.89
CA ARG A 125 -1.21 -19.03 21.69
C ARG A 125 -0.90 -19.25 20.21
N ARG A 126 -1.92 -19.41 19.36
CA ARG A 126 -1.78 -19.49 17.90
C ARG A 126 -1.10 -18.25 17.34
N LEU A 127 -1.62 -17.08 17.70
CA LEU A 127 -1.07 -15.80 17.27
C LEU A 127 0.38 -15.60 17.72
N GLU A 128 0.72 -15.95 18.96
CA GLU A 128 2.09 -15.85 19.46
C GLU A 128 3.06 -16.80 18.75
N ARG A 129 2.61 -18.03 18.42
CA ARG A 129 3.39 -18.95 17.58
C ARG A 129 3.66 -18.34 16.21
N GLN A 130 2.63 -17.77 15.58
CA GLN A 130 2.77 -17.11 14.27
C GLN A 130 3.68 -15.87 14.32
N ASN A 131 3.62 -15.07 15.39
CA ASN A 131 4.57 -13.98 15.62
C ASN A 131 6.01 -14.51 15.72
N THR A 132 6.21 -15.61 16.45
CA THR A 132 7.53 -16.24 16.61
C THR A 132 8.07 -16.79 15.28
N GLU A 133 7.24 -17.51 14.53
CA GLU A 133 7.58 -18.05 13.20
C GLU A 133 7.89 -16.93 12.20
N ALA A 134 7.15 -15.82 12.28
CA ALA A 134 7.41 -14.62 11.51
C ALA A 134 8.50 -13.73 12.12
N CYS A 135 9.21 -14.15 13.17
CA CYS A 135 10.24 -13.35 13.83
C CYS A 135 9.83 -11.90 14.14
N VAL A 136 8.55 -11.71 14.47
CA VAL A 136 8.01 -10.44 14.94
C VAL A 136 8.49 -10.23 16.37
N PRO A 137 9.09 -9.06 16.72
CA PRO A 137 9.51 -8.81 18.08
C PRO A 137 8.34 -8.93 19.07
N PRO A 138 8.54 -9.55 20.25
CA PRO A 138 7.49 -9.71 21.24
C PRO A 138 6.80 -8.38 21.55
N GLY A 139 5.48 -8.37 21.46
CA GLY A 139 4.66 -7.19 21.74
C GLY A 139 4.63 -6.11 20.64
N ALA A 140 5.32 -6.28 19.50
CA ALA A 140 5.32 -5.28 18.42
C ALA A 140 3.90 -5.02 17.85
N LEU A 141 3.07 -6.06 17.76
CA LEU A 141 1.72 -5.98 17.21
C LEU A 141 0.62 -6.00 18.28
N SER A 142 0.96 -6.23 19.56
CA SER A 142 -0.02 -6.64 20.59
C SER A 142 -1.07 -5.58 20.94
N LYS A 143 -0.82 -4.32 20.57
CA LYS A 143 -1.77 -3.22 20.79
C LYS A 143 -2.68 -2.98 19.58
N LEU A 144 -2.37 -3.50 18.41
CA LEU A 144 -3.19 -3.30 17.21
C LEU A 144 -4.54 -4.02 17.35
N GLN A 145 -5.50 -3.59 16.53
CA GLN A 145 -6.78 -4.31 16.37
C GLN A 145 -6.51 -5.79 16.02
N PRO A 146 -7.31 -6.75 16.55
CA PRO A 146 -7.10 -8.17 16.29
C PRO A 146 -6.92 -8.50 14.81
N ILE A 147 -7.77 -7.96 13.94
CA ILE A 147 -7.64 -8.18 12.50
C ILE A 147 -6.32 -7.66 11.93
N LEU A 148 -5.82 -6.50 12.40
CA LEU A 148 -4.57 -5.91 11.90
C LEU A 148 -3.34 -6.74 12.30
N GLN A 149 -3.40 -7.49 13.41
CA GLN A 149 -2.30 -8.38 13.81
C GLN A 149 -2.13 -9.54 12.82
N VAL A 150 -3.23 -10.18 12.42
CA VAL A 150 -3.19 -11.26 11.41
C VAL A 150 -2.95 -10.72 9.99
N THR A 151 -3.42 -9.52 9.66
CA THR A 151 -3.09 -8.85 8.38
C THR A 151 -1.60 -8.55 8.27
N ALA A 152 -0.95 -8.08 9.35
CA ALA A 152 0.49 -7.87 9.36
C ALA A 152 1.26 -9.19 9.16
N LEU A 153 0.85 -10.26 9.84
CA LEU A 153 1.46 -11.59 9.66
C LEU A 153 1.26 -12.13 8.24
N ALA A 154 0.09 -11.91 7.64
CA ALA A 154 -0.18 -12.27 6.25
C ALA A 154 0.81 -11.61 5.27
N GLY A 155 1.11 -10.32 5.45
CA GLY A 155 2.13 -9.62 4.67
C GLY A 155 3.54 -10.18 4.88
N LEU A 156 3.85 -10.68 6.07
CA LEU A 156 5.16 -11.25 6.41
C LEU A 156 5.36 -12.70 5.94
N ALA A 157 4.28 -13.40 5.58
CA ALA A 157 4.30 -14.81 5.15
C ALA A 157 5.13 -15.04 3.87
N GLY A 158 5.24 -14.03 3.00
CA GLY A 158 5.96 -14.10 1.73
C GLY A 158 7.47 -13.87 1.81
N ARG A 159 8.03 -13.48 2.97
CA ARG A 159 9.45 -13.08 3.06
C ARG A 159 10.43 -14.19 2.70
N ALA A 160 10.07 -15.43 2.99
CA ALA A 160 10.84 -16.60 2.58
C ALA A 160 10.89 -16.80 1.05
N ASP A 161 10.00 -16.16 0.29
CA ASP A 161 10.00 -16.10 -1.19
C ASP A 161 10.58 -14.79 -1.74
N GLY A 162 11.11 -13.94 -0.87
CA GLY A 162 11.64 -12.62 -1.20
C GLY A 162 10.58 -11.53 -1.35
N LEU A 163 9.35 -11.78 -0.89
CA LEU A 163 8.25 -10.81 -0.90
C LEU A 163 8.17 -10.09 0.44
N TYR A 164 8.32 -8.77 0.41
CA TYR A 164 8.38 -7.90 1.58
C TYR A 164 7.32 -6.80 1.47
N PRO A 165 6.54 -6.54 2.55
CA PRO A 165 5.65 -5.39 2.61
C PRO A 165 6.36 -4.05 2.36
N GLU A 166 7.62 -3.93 2.77
CA GLU A 166 8.46 -2.74 2.57
C GLU A 166 8.75 -2.45 1.08
N PHE A 167 8.57 -3.44 0.22
CA PHE A 167 8.66 -3.31 -1.24
C PHE A 167 7.29 -3.38 -1.92
N GLY A 168 6.19 -3.26 -1.16
CA GLY A 168 4.84 -3.12 -1.69
C GLY A 168 4.78 -2.01 -2.75
N VAL A 169 4.02 -2.26 -3.80
CA VAL A 169 4.03 -1.39 -5.00
C VAL A 169 3.35 -0.06 -4.71
N ASP A 170 2.27 -0.08 -3.94
CA ASP A 170 1.64 1.09 -3.35
C ASP A 170 2.60 1.90 -2.47
N GLU A 171 3.35 1.24 -1.59
CA GLU A 171 4.36 1.87 -0.73
C GLU A 171 5.48 2.53 -1.54
N THR A 172 6.05 1.80 -2.50
CA THR A 172 7.13 2.34 -3.37
C THR A 172 6.66 3.51 -4.22
N LEU A 173 5.41 3.49 -4.70
CA LEU A 173 4.80 4.62 -5.40
C LEU A 173 4.59 5.82 -4.46
N ALA A 174 4.13 5.60 -3.22
CA ALA A 174 3.96 6.66 -2.22
C ALA A 174 5.28 7.35 -1.89
N VAL A 175 6.35 6.58 -1.67
CA VAL A 175 7.72 7.09 -1.44
C VAL A 175 8.21 7.86 -2.66
N SER A 176 8.01 7.33 -3.87
CA SER A 176 8.40 8.00 -5.13
C SER A 176 7.66 9.33 -5.33
N ALA A 177 6.35 9.37 -5.05
CA ALA A 177 5.54 10.56 -5.14
C ALA A 177 6.02 11.65 -4.15
N ARG A 178 6.31 11.29 -2.89
CA ARG A 178 6.91 12.20 -1.90
C ARG A 178 8.25 12.76 -2.37
N ASN A 179 9.15 11.89 -2.83
CA ASN A 179 10.47 12.30 -3.33
C ASN A 179 10.40 13.23 -4.54
N SER A 180 9.34 13.15 -5.33
CA SER A 180 9.08 14.00 -6.50
C SER A 180 8.12 15.17 -6.22
N ASN A 181 7.70 15.37 -4.96
CA ASN A 181 6.68 16.34 -4.57
C ASN A 181 5.34 16.20 -5.33
N LYS A 182 5.02 14.99 -5.81
CA LYS A 182 3.71 14.70 -6.40
C LYS A 182 2.67 14.57 -5.29
N PRO A 183 1.55 15.30 -5.35
CA PRO A 183 0.47 15.16 -4.39
C PRO A 183 -0.04 13.71 -4.32
N ILE A 184 -0.31 13.25 -3.09
CA ILE A 184 -0.92 11.96 -2.80
C ILE A 184 -2.32 12.22 -2.24
N VAL A 185 -3.31 11.45 -2.69
CA VAL A 185 -4.69 11.49 -2.20
C VAL A 185 -5.14 10.08 -1.86
N ALA A 186 -5.69 9.88 -0.66
CA ALA A 186 -6.39 8.66 -0.32
C ALA A 186 -7.80 8.66 -0.93
N LEU A 187 -8.21 7.54 -1.53
CA LEU A 187 -9.52 7.34 -2.15
C LEU A 187 -10.58 6.93 -1.13
N GLU A 188 -10.17 6.37 0.00
CA GLU A 188 -11.02 6.01 1.14
C GLU A 188 -10.38 6.48 2.46
N SER A 189 -11.12 6.37 3.57
CA SER A 189 -10.58 6.68 4.89
C SER A 189 -10.11 5.43 5.63
N ALA A 190 -9.13 5.60 6.53
CA ALA A 190 -8.63 4.52 7.37
C ALA A 190 -9.73 3.87 8.22
N ALA A 191 -10.70 4.66 8.69
CA ALA A 191 -11.84 4.16 9.48
C ALA A 191 -12.79 3.28 8.63
N GLU A 192 -13.03 3.65 7.37
CA GLU A 192 -13.82 2.83 6.44
C GLU A 192 -13.10 1.53 6.12
N GLN A 193 -11.80 1.58 5.82
CA GLN A 193 -11.02 0.38 5.52
C GLN A 193 -10.95 -0.55 6.74
N LEU A 194 -10.72 -0.01 7.95
CA LEU A 194 -10.73 -0.82 9.17
C LEU A 194 -12.09 -1.48 9.39
N LYS A 195 -13.20 -0.76 9.17
CA LYS A 195 -14.56 -1.33 9.27
C LYS A 195 -14.78 -2.46 8.26
N VAL A 196 -14.25 -2.34 7.04
CA VAL A 196 -14.29 -3.44 6.06
C VAL A 196 -13.53 -4.65 6.60
N LEU A 197 -12.33 -4.45 7.17
CA LEU A 197 -11.50 -5.54 7.69
C LEU A 197 -12.14 -6.23 8.92
N THR A 198 -12.68 -5.47 9.86
CA THR A 198 -13.31 -6.05 11.06
C THR A 198 -14.65 -6.71 10.76
N GLY A 199 -15.33 -6.30 9.69
CA GLY A 199 -16.71 -6.70 9.42
C GLY A 199 -17.72 -5.97 10.31
N GLY A 200 -18.92 -6.54 10.44
CA GLY A 200 -20.05 -5.91 11.13
C GLY A 200 -20.19 -6.26 12.61
N THR A 201 -19.52 -7.33 13.09
CA THR A 201 -19.66 -7.83 14.48
C THR A 201 -18.35 -8.42 15.02
N GLU A 202 -18.19 -8.45 16.34
CA GLU A 202 -17.04 -9.10 17.02
C GLU A 202 -16.93 -10.60 16.65
N THR A 203 -18.06 -11.28 16.46
CA THR A 203 -18.10 -12.67 15.99
C THR A 203 -17.51 -12.81 14.59
N GLU A 204 -17.90 -11.94 13.67
CA GLU A 204 -17.39 -11.96 12.29
C GLU A 204 -15.90 -11.63 12.24
N GLU A 205 -15.41 -10.70 13.08
CA GLU A 205 -13.96 -10.44 13.20
C GLU A 205 -13.23 -11.66 13.77
N THR A 206 -13.82 -12.33 14.78
CA THR A 206 -13.24 -13.53 15.38
C THR A 206 -13.09 -14.66 14.36
N GLU A 207 -14.12 -14.91 13.54
CA GLU A 207 -14.09 -15.90 12.46
C GLU A 207 -13.02 -15.56 11.42
N GLN A 208 -12.84 -14.27 11.08
CA GLN A 208 -11.80 -13.81 10.16
C GLN A 208 -10.39 -14.01 10.72
N VAL A 209 -10.19 -13.72 12.01
CA VAL A 209 -8.91 -13.94 12.69
C VAL A 209 -8.58 -15.43 12.75
N ASP A 210 -9.55 -16.28 13.08
CA ASP A 210 -9.35 -17.74 13.13
C ASP A 210 -9.03 -18.31 11.73
N ALA A 211 -9.73 -17.86 10.69
CA ALA A 211 -9.45 -18.26 9.31
C ALA A 211 -8.05 -17.82 8.85
N ALA A 212 -7.64 -16.59 9.17
CA ALA A 212 -6.30 -16.10 8.83
C ALA A 212 -5.20 -16.91 9.55
N LEU A 213 -5.43 -17.30 10.82
CA LEU A 213 -4.51 -18.18 11.54
C LEU A 213 -4.47 -19.59 10.93
N ASP A 214 -5.61 -20.15 10.49
CA ASP A 214 -5.65 -21.45 9.79
C ASP A 214 -4.82 -21.41 8.48
N GLU A 215 -4.93 -20.32 7.71
CA GLU A 215 -4.18 -20.15 6.45
C GLU A 215 -2.67 -19.94 6.68
N LEU A 216 -2.30 -19.22 7.74
CA LEU A 216 -0.91 -19.06 8.17
C LEU A 216 -0.30 -20.39 8.62
N GLU A 217 -0.98 -21.12 9.51
CA GLU A 217 -0.52 -22.38 10.08
C GLU A 217 -0.42 -23.51 9.03
N SER A 218 -1.32 -23.52 8.05
CA SER A 218 -1.27 -24.49 6.94
C SER A 218 -0.20 -24.17 5.89
N GLY A 219 0.38 -22.97 5.91
CA GLY A 219 1.31 -22.48 4.89
C GLY A 219 0.66 -22.12 3.54
N LYS A 220 -0.67 -22.29 3.43
CA LYS A 220 -1.46 -22.01 2.23
C LYS A 220 -1.35 -20.55 1.80
N LEU A 221 -1.38 -19.63 2.78
CA LEU A 221 -1.30 -18.19 2.54
C LEU A 221 -0.03 -17.79 1.78
N ARG A 222 1.12 -18.37 2.15
CA ARG A 222 2.40 -18.11 1.48
C ARG A 222 2.34 -18.52 0.01
N GLY A 223 1.79 -19.70 -0.28
CA GLY A 223 1.62 -20.20 -1.65
C GLY A 223 0.71 -19.31 -2.49
N GLN A 224 -0.44 -18.89 -1.93
CA GLN A 224 -1.37 -17.98 -2.58
C GLN A 224 -0.73 -16.61 -2.87
N LEU A 225 -0.02 -16.04 -1.88
CA LEU A 225 0.66 -14.76 -2.02
C LEU A 225 1.74 -14.82 -3.10
N LYS A 226 2.52 -15.90 -3.14
CA LYS A 226 3.55 -16.11 -4.16
C LYS A 226 2.93 -16.22 -5.56
N GLU A 227 1.88 -17.02 -5.72
CA GLU A 227 1.21 -17.18 -7.01
C GLU A 227 0.60 -15.85 -7.49
N LEU A 228 -0.07 -15.10 -6.60
CA LEU A 228 -0.61 -13.77 -6.91
C LEU A 228 0.49 -12.79 -7.31
N ALA A 229 1.61 -12.77 -6.59
CA ALA A 229 2.76 -11.93 -6.90
C ALA A 229 3.37 -12.28 -8.27
N ASP A 230 3.44 -13.57 -8.61
CA ASP A 230 3.96 -14.05 -9.89
C ASP A 230 3.01 -13.72 -11.06
N VAL A 231 1.69 -13.83 -10.86
CA VAL A 231 0.67 -13.39 -11.83
C VAL A 231 0.74 -11.88 -12.06
N TRP A 232 0.78 -11.12 -10.96
CA TRP A 232 0.90 -9.65 -11.00
C TRP A 232 2.16 -9.20 -11.73
N ALA A 233 3.30 -9.80 -11.41
CA ALA A 233 4.59 -9.41 -11.97
C ALA A 233 4.72 -9.77 -13.47
N ARG A 234 3.88 -10.65 -14.00
CA ARG A 234 3.77 -10.94 -15.45
C ARG A 234 2.71 -10.10 -16.16
N SER A 235 2.01 -9.22 -15.46
CA SER A 235 0.90 -8.43 -16.03
C SER A 235 -0.25 -9.28 -16.57
N ASP A 236 -0.42 -10.51 -16.08
CA ASP A 236 -1.39 -11.48 -16.61
C ASP A 236 -2.81 -11.21 -16.08
N ALA A 237 -3.47 -10.20 -16.65
CA ALA A 237 -4.82 -9.79 -16.25
C ALA A 237 -5.84 -10.92 -16.48
N ALA A 238 -5.64 -11.76 -17.50
CA ALA A 238 -6.52 -12.87 -17.83
C ALA A 238 -6.49 -13.94 -16.73
N LYS A 239 -5.32 -14.30 -16.21
CA LYS A 239 -5.22 -15.22 -15.07
C LYS A 239 -5.68 -14.56 -13.78
N LEU A 240 -5.39 -13.28 -13.58
CA LEU A 240 -5.89 -12.53 -12.43
C LEU A 240 -7.43 -12.51 -12.39
N ALA A 241 -8.10 -12.44 -13.54
CA ALA A 241 -9.56 -12.53 -13.64
C ALA A 241 -10.16 -13.83 -13.15
N ARG A 242 -9.36 -14.90 -13.17
CA ARG A 242 -9.74 -16.22 -12.69
C ARG A 242 -9.26 -16.46 -11.26
N TYR A 243 -8.92 -15.42 -10.49
CA TYR A 243 -8.48 -15.54 -9.11
C TYR A 243 -9.32 -16.52 -8.27
N PRO A 244 -10.67 -16.50 -8.29
CA PRO A 244 -11.49 -17.48 -7.58
C PRO A 244 -11.20 -18.95 -7.91
N GLU A 245 -10.69 -19.26 -9.10
CA GLU A 245 -10.44 -20.62 -9.57
C GLU A 245 -9.15 -21.19 -8.99
N TRP A 246 -8.14 -20.35 -8.72
CA TRP A 246 -6.79 -20.80 -8.35
C TRP A 246 -6.28 -20.27 -7.02
N CYS A 247 -6.95 -19.28 -6.42
CA CYS A 247 -6.58 -18.81 -5.07
C CYS A 247 -6.81 -19.88 -4.01
N ASP A 248 -7.49 -20.98 -4.33
CA ASP A 248 -7.97 -21.96 -3.35
C ASP A 248 -8.73 -21.30 -2.18
N CYS A 249 -9.41 -20.21 -2.46
CA CYS A 249 -10.18 -19.40 -1.53
C CYS A 249 -11.65 -19.35 -2.02
N LEU A 250 -12.52 -18.62 -1.31
CA LEU A 250 -13.95 -18.46 -1.65
C LEU A 250 -14.75 -19.78 -1.62
N LYS A 251 -14.29 -20.75 -0.83
CA LYS A 251 -14.90 -22.07 -0.66
C LYS A 251 -16.10 -22.03 0.28
N THR A 252 -16.13 -21.06 1.19
CA THR A 252 -17.22 -20.89 2.16
C THR A 252 -18.03 -19.62 1.89
N PRO A 253 -19.31 -19.58 2.30
CA PRO A 253 -20.10 -18.34 2.24
C PRO A 253 -19.47 -17.17 3.01
N ALA A 254 -18.71 -17.45 4.08
CA ALA A 254 -18.00 -16.42 4.85
C ALA A 254 -16.86 -15.80 4.03
N GLU A 255 -16.03 -16.61 3.37
CA GLU A 255 -14.98 -16.12 2.48
C GLU A 255 -15.54 -15.33 1.30
N GLN A 256 -16.65 -15.79 0.71
CA GLN A 256 -17.32 -15.07 -0.38
C GLN A 256 -17.85 -13.70 0.07
N ARG A 257 -18.48 -13.63 1.24
CA ARG A 257 -18.91 -12.35 1.83
C ARG A 257 -17.73 -11.42 2.10
N LEU A 258 -16.64 -11.95 2.66
CA LEU A 258 -15.43 -11.19 2.92
C LEU A 258 -14.85 -10.61 1.62
N MET A 259 -14.68 -11.43 0.60
CA MET A 259 -14.13 -10.99 -0.69
C MET A 259 -15.00 -9.94 -1.36
N LYS A 260 -16.33 -10.15 -1.36
CA LYS A 260 -17.28 -9.16 -1.87
C LYS A 260 -17.14 -7.82 -1.12
N ARG A 261 -16.97 -7.86 0.20
CA ARG A 261 -16.77 -6.67 1.04
C ARG A 261 -15.43 -5.98 0.75
N LEU A 262 -14.36 -6.75 0.54
CA LEU A 262 -13.02 -6.25 0.25
C LEU A 262 -12.88 -5.65 -1.15
N LEU A 263 -13.71 -6.08 -2.11
CA LEU A 263 -13.61 -5.67 -3.51
C LEU A 263 -14.91 -4.99 -4.00
N ASP A 264 -15.92 -5.79 -4.34
CA ASP A 264 -17.14 -5.33 -5.03
C ASP A 264 -17.87 -4.20 -4.29
N ASP A 265 -17.97 -4.26 -2.96
CA ASP A 265 -18.64 -3.23 -2.17
C ASP A 265 -17.77 -1.96 -1.97
N ARG A 266 -16.45 -2.06 -2.20
CA ARG A 266 -15.50 -0.94 -2.11
C ARG A 266 -15.29 -0.23 -3.44
N ASN A 267 -15.33 -0.96 -4.54
CA ASN A 267 -15.04 -0.46 -5.88
C ASN A 267 -15.88 0.77 -6.30
N PRO A 268 -17.19 0.86 -6.00
CA PRO A 268 -17.98 2.05 -6.32
C PRO A 268 -17.43 3.33 -5.68
N ASN A 269 -17.04 3.27 -4.40
CA ASN A 269 -16.49 4.44 -3.69
C ASN A 269 -15.10 4.83 -4.22
N LEU A 270 -14.26 3.84 -4.54
CA LEU A 270 -12.98 4.08 -5.19
C LEU A 270 -13.17 4.76 -6.57
N ALA A 271 -14.11 4.28 -7.38
CA ALA A 271 -14.48 4.88 -8.66
C ALA A 271 -15.01 6.31 -8.49
N ASP A 272 -15.85 6.57 -7.48
CA ASP A 272 -16.33 7.92 -7.15
C ASP A 272 -15.16 8.86 -6.81
N GLY A 273 -14.18 8.39 -6.03
CA GLY A 273 -13.00 9.17 -5.69
C GLY A 273 -12.15 9.53 -6.92
N ILE A 274 -11.93 8.56 -7.82
CA ILE A 274 -11.18 8.74 -9.06
C ILE A 274 -11.91 9.74 -9.98
N GLU A 275 -13.21 9.56 -10.18
CA GLU A 275 -14.04 10.43 -11.01
C GLU A 275 -14.09 11.86 -10.46
N ARG A 276 -14.24 12.02 -9.14
CA ARG A 276 -14.20 13.34 -8.48
C ARG A 276 -12.89 14.06 -8.71
N LEU A 277 -11.75 13.38 -8.58
CA LEU A 277 -10.44 13.97 -8.85
C LEU A 277 -10.28 14.34 -10.33
N HIS A 278 -10.73 13.46 -11.23
CA HIS A 278 -10.67 13.68 -12.67
C HIS A 278 -11.48 14.92 -13.09
N PHE A 279 -12.72 15.04 -12.63
CA PHE A 279 -13.57 16.21 -12.89
C PHE A 279 -13.16 17.47 -12.14
N GLY A 280 -12.39 17.33 -11.06
CA GLY A 280 -11.63 18.42 -10.44
C GLY A 280 -10.49 18.96 -11.33
N GLY A 281 -10.32 18.43 -12.55
CA GLY A 281 -9.37 18.91 -13.53
C GLY A 281 -7.98 18.26 -13.43
N LYS A 282 -7.85 17.14 -12.70
CA LYS A 282 -6.57 16.46 -12.47
C LYS A 282 -6.41 15.23 -13.37
N GLY A 283 -5.23 15.04 -13.95
CA GLY A 283 -4.78 13.74 -14.42
C GLY A 283 -4.48 12.85 -13.22
N VAL A 284 -5.24 11.78 -13.03
CA VAL A 284 -5.14 10.90 -11.86
C VAL A 284 -4.30 9.67 -12.21
N PHE A 285 -3.31 9.33 -11.40
CA PHE A 285 -2.73 7.99 -11.37
C PHE A 285 -3.32 7.23 -10.18
N ALA A 286 -4.39 6.46 -10.40
CA ALA A 286 -5.04 5.68 -9.36
C ALA A 286 -4.34 4.33 -9.22
N ALA A 287 -3.62 4.15 -8.12
CA ALA A 287 -2.89 2.95 -7.76
C ALA A 287 -3.62 2.23 -6.62
N VAL A 288 -4.25 1.11 -6.96
CA VAL A 288 -5.27 0.40 -6.19
C VAL A 288 -5.01 -1.09 -6.36
N GLY A 289 -5.26 -1.92 -5.35
CA GLY A 289 -4.91 -3.33 -5.36
C GLY A 289 -5.40 -4.05 -6.62
N ALA A 290 -4.58 -4.94 -7.18
CA ALA A 290 -4.80 -5.49 -8.52
C ALA A 290 -6.13 -6.24 -8.68
N LEU A 291 -6.67 -6.81 -7.59
CA LEU A 291 -7.98 -7.47 -7.62
C LEU A 291 -9.15 -6.49 -7.81
N HIS A 292 -8.98 -5.20 -7.47
CA HIS A 292 -9.96 -4.14 -7.78
C HIS A 292 -10.08 -3.87 -9.28
N MET A 293 -9.18 -4.41 -10.12
CA MET A 293 -9.15 -4.15 -11.55
C MET A 293 -10.01 -5.11 -12.38
N ILE A 294 -10.51 -6.19 -11.78
CA ILE A 294 -11.02 -7.32 -12.56
C ILE A 294 -12.48 -7.63 -12.26
N GLY A 295 -13.16 -8.23 -13.25
CA GLY A 295 -14.55 -8.64 -13.14
C GLY A 295 -15.56 -7.52 -13.40
N PRO A 296 -16.86 -7.82 -13.27
CA PRO A 296 -17.94 -6.90 -13.60
C PRO A 296 -18.02 -5.69 -12.64
N GLN A 297 -17.52 -5.84 -11.41
CA GLN A 297 -17.43 -4.76 -10.43
C GLN A 297 -16.04 -4.12 -10.38
N GLY A 298 -15.10 -4.52 -11.24
CA GLY A 298 -13.76 -3.96 -11.29
C GLY A 298 -13.74 -2.51 -11.79
N LEU A 299 -12.76 -1.74 -11.35
CA LEU A 299 -12.62 -0.31 -11.68
C LEU A 299 -12.63 -0.02 -13.18
N PRO A 300 -11.91 -0.76 -14.07
CA PRO A 300 -12.02 -0.56 -15.52
C PRO A 300 -13.48 -0.66 -16.02
N THR A 301 -14.24 -1.64 -15.53
CA THR A 301 -15.65 -1.84 -15.90
C THR A 301 -16.53 -0.70 -15.38
N LEU A 302 -16.35 -0.32 -14.11
CA LEU A 302 -17.11 0.78 -13.50
C LEU A 302 -16.83 2.13 -14.17
N MET A 303 -15.58 2.41 -14.53
CA MET A 303 -15.22 3.64 -15.23
C MET A 303 -15.78 3.66 -16.65
N ALA A 304 -15.78 2.52 -17.36
CA ALA A 304 -16.44 2.40 -18.67
C ALA A 304 -17.95 2.67 -18.56
N ALA A 305 -18.63 2.10 -17.56
CA ALA A 305 -20.05 2.32 -17.31
C ALA A 305 -20.37 3.79 -16.98
N ARG A 306 -19.41 4.54 -16.42
CA ARG A 306 -19.51 5.98 -16.17
C ARG A 306 -19.26 6.83 -17.42
N GLY A 307 -18.90 6.23 -18.56
CA GLY A 307 -18.67 6.94 -19.82
C GLY A 307 -17.21 7.33 -20.07
N PHE A 308 -16.26 6.77 -19.32
CA PHE A 308 -14.85 6.88 -19.67
C PHE A 308 -14.53 5.93 -20.84
N THR A 309 -13.69 6.38 -21.77
CA THR A 309 -13.00 5.45 -22.67
C THR A 309 -11.92 4.74 -21.88
N VAL A 310 -11.93 3.41 -21.87
CA VAL A 310 -10.98 2.58 -21.11
C VAL A 310 -10.12 1.79 -22.09
N THR A 311 -8.81 2.00 -22.06
CA THR A 311 -7.85 1.35 -22.96
C THR A 311 -6.85 0.54 -22.14
N PRO A 312 -6.77 -0.80 -22.33
CA PRO A 312 -5.71 -1.59 -21.71
C PRO A 312 -4.35 -1.15 -22.25
N VAL A 313 -3.36 -1.06 -21.36
CA VAL A 313 -1.98 -0.67 -21.71
C VAL A 313 -0.98 -1.74 -21.30
N LEU A 314 -1.17 -2.34 -20.13
CA LEU A 314 -0.34 -3.43 -19.64
C LEU A 314 -1.25 -4.50 -19.04
N THR A 315 -1.73 -5.45 -19.84
CA THR A 315 -2.71 -6.47 -19.40
C THR A 315 -2.43 -7.88 -19.91
N ASP A 316 -1.53 -7.99 -20.89
CA ASP A 316 -1.17 -9.26 -21.49
C ASP A 316 0.03 -9.86 -20.75
N ALA A 317 -0.01 -11.16 -20.55
CA ALA A 317 1.06 -11.89 -19.91
C ALA A 317 2.37 -11.68 -20.68
N GLN A 318 3.39 -11.17 -20.00
CA GLN A 318 4.69 -10.89 -20.59
C GLN A 318 5.83 -11.52 -19.80
N ALA A 319 6.93 -11.78 -20.50
CA ALA A 319 8.17 -12.17 -19.86
C ALA A 319 8.71 -10.98 -19.03
N GLN A 320 9.30 -11.28 -17.88
CA GLN A 320 9.93 -10.26 -17.02
C GLN A 320 11.33 -9.93 -17.54
N THR A 321 11.43 -9.48 -18.78
CA THR A 321 12.67 -9.00 -19.40
C THR A 321 12.64 -7.48 -19.47
N ALA A 322 13.74 -6.85 -19.08
CA ALA A 322 13.86 -5.39 -19.16
C ALA A 322 13.80 -4.94 -20.62
N VAL A 323 12.77 -4.17 -20.98
CA VAL A 323 12.68 -3.54 -22.30
C VAL A 323 13.53 -2.27 -22.29
N PRO A 324 14.49 -2.09 -23.23
CA PRO A 324 15.23 -0.84 -23.35
C PRO A 324 14.28 0.31 -23.68
N MET A 325 14.22 1.34 -22.83
CA MET A 325 13.49 2.57 -23.17
C MET A 325 14.20 3.33 -24.29
N PRO A 326 13.46 3.86 -25.28
CA PRO A 326 13.95 4.98 -26.07
C PRO A 326 14.23 6.15 -25.12
N ALA A 327 15.33 6.89 -25.35
CA ALA A 327 15.66 8.05 -24.54
C ALA A 327 14.47 9.03 -24.48
N LEU A 328 14.10 9.45 -23.27
CA LEU A 328 13.11 10.51 -23.09
C LEU A 328 13.59 11.76 -23.86
N ALA A 329 12.72 12.32 -24.69
CA ALA A 329 13.03 13.54 -25.41
C ALA A 329 13.40 14.64 -24.40
N ALA A 330 14.53 15.30 -24.63
CA ALA A 330 14.97 16.39 -23.79
C ALA A 330 13.85 17.45 -23.69
N PRO A 331 13.63 18.04 -22.50
CA PRO A 331 12.68 19.14 -22.37
C PRO A 331 13.05 20.25 -23.36
N SER A 332 12.06 20.73 -24.11
CA SER A 332 12.25 21.83 -25.04
C SER A 332 12.92 23.00 -24.31
N PRO A 333 14.01 23.58 -24.87
CA PRO A 333 14.69 24.69 -24.22
C PRO A 333 13.70 25.83 -24.03
N ALA A 334 13.66 26.36 -22.80
CA ALA A 334 12.83 27.52 -22.48
C ALA A 334 13.15 28.66 -23.47
N PRO A 335 12.13 29.39 -23.97
CA PRO A 335 12.35 30.50 -24.89
C PRO A 335 13.30 31.51 -24.23
N LYS A 336 14.42 31.79 -24.89
CA LYS A 336 15.41 32.77 -24.44
C LYS A 336 14.71 34.12 -24.28
N ALA A 337 14.74 34.67 -23.08
CA ALA A 337 14.29 36.03 -22.83
C ALA A 337 15.10 36.99 -23.71
N VAL A 338 14.43 37.61 -24.69
CA VAL A 338 15.00 38.69 -25.50
C VAL A 338 15.09 39.91 -24.58
N ARG A 339 16.27 40.13 -24.00
CA ARG A 339 16.58 41.33 -23.23
C ARG A 339 16.88 42.47 -24.21
N GLY A 340 15.83 43.11 -24.70
CA GLY A 340 15.95 44.38 -25.40
C GLY A 340 16.22 45.51 -24.41
N GLY A 341 17.24 46.35 -24.68
CA GLY A 341 17.25 47.72 -24.14
C GLY A 341 18.58 48.28 -23.63
N ARG A 342 19.27 48.96 -24.56
CA ARG A 342 19.99 50.23 -24.43
C ARG A 342 21.25 50.32 -23.55
N ALA A 343 22.35 50.61 -24.24
CA ALA A 343 23.59 51.15 -23.69
C ALA A 343 23.38 52.54 -23.08
N ALA A 344 23.90 52.75 -21.87
CA ALA A 344 24.10 54.07 -21.28
C ALA A 344 25.61 54.30 -21.09
N LYS A 345 26.17 55.21 -21.90
CA LYS A 345 27.50 55.81 -21.67
C LYS A 345 27.40 56.76 -20.48
N GLY A 346 28.42 56.71 -19.62
CA GLY A 346 28.45 57.47 -18.38
C GLY A 346 28.70 58.97 -18.53
N GLN A 347 28.45 59.68 -17.42
CA GLN A 347 29.09 60.95 -17.10
C GLN A 347 29.21 61.08 -15.57
N ARG A 348 30.44 61.37 -15.13
CA ARG A 348 30.80 61.84 -13.78
C ARG A 348 30.37 63.30 -13.62
N GLY A 349 30.02 63.71 -12.40
CA GLY A 349 30.49 65.00 -11.87
C GLY A 349 29.50 65.86 -11.07
N GLN A 350 29.73 65.86 -9.75
CA GLN A 350 29.75 67.00 -8.81
C GLN A 350 28.46 67.61 -8.21
N LYS A 351 28.47 67.53 -6.86
CA LYS A 351 28.27 68.56 -5.81
C LYS A 351 26.89 69.19 -5.59
N GLY A 352 26.44 69.11 -4.33
CA GLY A 352 25.99 70.30 -3.60
C GLY A 352 24.74 70.19 -2.72
N ALA A 353 24.96 70.00 -1.41
CA ALA A 353 24.22 70.60 -0.28
C ALA A 353 22.78 70.12 0.09
N PRO A 354 22.38 70.28 1.39
CA PRO A 354 21.55 69.29 2.08
C PRO A 354 20.24 69.83 2.73
N ALA A 355 19.55 68.91 3.41
CA ALA A 355 18.63 69.07 4.55
C ALA A 355 17.14 69.37 4.27
N ALA A 356 16.27 68.51 4.81
CA ALA A 356 15.23 68.89 5.76
C ALA A 356 14.68 67.66 6.48
N ALA A 357 14.65 67.76 7.81
CA ALA A 357 14.04 66.83 8.73
C ALA A 357 12.50 66.93 8.68
N ALA A 358 11.80 65.89 9.13
CA ALA A 358 11.09 65.91 10.42
C ALA A 358 9.90 64.94 10.48
N LYS A 359 9.88 64.18 11.59
CA LYS A 359 8.73 63.83 12.46
C LYS A 359 7.61 62.99 11.82
N GLY A 360 7.35 61.78 12.32
CA GLY A 360 6.75 61.52 13.64
C GLY A 360 5.26 61.29 13.41
N GLY A 361 4.68 60.10 13.58
CA GLY A 361 4.46 59.46 14.86
C GLY A 361 3.09 58.78 14.86
N ARG A 362 3.01 57.73 15.68
CA ARG A 362 1.84 57.16 16.38
C ARG A 362 0.87 56.17 15.69
N SER A 363 0.94 54.99 16.30
CA SER A 363 -0.03 53.91 16.52
C SER A 363 -1.42 54.34 17.01
N ALA A 364 -2.43 53.53 16.66
CA ALA A 364 -3.64 53.14 17.42
C ALA A 364 -4.61 52.48 16.41
N LYS A 365 -5.52 51.54 16.69
CA LYS A 365 -5.97 50.79 17.86
C LYS A 365 -6.89 49.68 17.31
N ALA A 366 -7.14 48.65 18.13
CA ALA A 366 -7.97 47.49 17.83
C ALA A 366 -9.48 47.69 18.08
N ALA A 367 -10.27 46.85 17.37
CA ALA A 367 -11.56 46.20 17.70
C ALA A 367 -12.83 47.11 17.87
N PRO A 368 -14.07 46.60 17.67
CA PRO A 368 -14.62 45.41 18.34
C PRO A 368 -15.56 44.48 17.53
N ALA A 369 -15.93 43.39 18.22
CA ALA A 369 -16.82 42.29 17.83
C ALA A 369 -18.33 42.64 17.87
N ALA A 370 -19.15 41.83 17.19
CA ALA A 370 -20.61 41.81 17.31
C ALA A 370 -21.13 40.39 17.66
N LYS A 371 -22.04 40.34 18.62
CA LYS A 371 -22.80 39.18 19.10
C LYS A 371 -24.13 39.04 18.34
N GLY A 372 -24.64 37.80 18.26
CA GLY A 372 -26.06 37.52 18.50
C GLY A 372 -26.84 36.82 17.38
N GLY A 373 -27.53 35.71 17.72
CA GLY A 373 -28.58 35.12 16.89
C GLY A 373 -28.98 33.70 17.31
N LYS A 374 -30.12 33.56 17.99
CA LYS A 374 -30.71 32.33 18.56
C LYS A 374 -31.37 31.41 17.52
N ALA A 375 -31.44 30.12 17.87
CA ALA A 375 -32.29 29.08 17.28
C ALA A 375 -33.79 29.21 17.67
N PRO A 376 -34.68 28.46 16.99
CA PRO A 376 -35.76 27.79 17.67
C PRO A 376 -35.90 26.30 17.31
N ALA A 377 -36.73 25.62 18.12
CA ALA A 377 -36.80 24.18 18.32
C ALA A 377 -38.00 23.50 17.65
N LYS A 378 -37.83 22.18 17.43
CA LYS A 378 -38.79 21.05 17.57
C LYS A 378 -40.29 21.30 17.32
N GLY A 379 -40.84 20.60 16.31
CA GLY A 379 -42.21 20.08 16.27
C GLY A 379 -42.17 18.64 15.71
N LYS A 380 -42.45 17.60 16.51
CA LYS A 380 -43.74 16.96 16.87
C LYS A 380 -44.27 15.94 15.84
N VAL A 381 -44.39 14.72 16.35
CA VAL A 381 -44.98 13.47 15.87
C VAL A 381 -46.48 13.59 15.54
N ARG A 382 -46.94 12.91 14.48
CA ARG A 382 -48.11 11.98 14.40
C ARG A 382 -48.61 11.86 12.95
N ARG A 383 -48.44 10.70 12.30
CA ARG A 383 -49.34 9.55 12.20
C ARG A 383 -48.65 8.45 11.41
#